data_AF-A0A5K1E7S1-F1
#
_entry.id   AF-A0A5K1E7S1-F1
#
_cell.length_a   1.000
_cell.length_b   1.000
_cell.length_c   1.000
_cell.angle_alpha   90.00
_cell.angle_beta   90.00
_cell.angle_gamma   90.00
#
_symmetry.space_group_name_H-M   'P 1'
#
loop_
_entity.id
_entity.type
_entity.pdbx_description
1 polymer ?
#
loop_
_entity_poly.entity_id
_entity_poly.type
_entity_poly.pdbx_seq_one_letter_code
_entity_poly.pdbx_strand_id
1 'polypeptide(L)' 'KEVIDPAVTGTLNVVKASKENGIRRVVIVSSVAAVVVSPSLPKDSYDESCWSDLDHCKMMK' A
#
# COMPACT_ATOMS: atom_id res chain seq x y z
N LYS A 1 -12.34 9.80 1.29
CA LYS A 1 -11.47 10.50 2.27
C LYS A 1 -11.42 9.75 3.59
N GLU A 2 -12.56 9.30 4.12
CA GLU A 2 -12.63 8.59 5.41
C GLU A 2 -11.80 7.29 5.54
N VAL A 3 -11.45 6.64 4.43
CA VAL A 3 -10.62 5.41 4.47
C VAL A 3 -9.18 5.67 4.04
N ILE A 4 -8.99 6.33 2.90
CA ILE A 4 -7.66 6.54 2.31
C ILE A 4 -6.80 7.51 3.14
N ASP A 5 -7.36 8.65 3.55
CA ASP A 5 -6.56 9.68 4.23
C ASP A 5 -6.07 9.18 5.60
N PRO A 6 -6.90 8.49 6.42
CA PRO A 6 -6.42 7.88 7.65
C PRO A 6 -5.41 6.74 7.44
N ALA A 7 -5.59 5.90 6.42
CA ALA A 7 -4.65 4.81 6.14
C ALA A 7 -3.26 5.35 5.78
N VAL A 8 -3.19 6.37 4.93
CA VAL A 8 -1.92 7.02 4.53
C VAL A 8 -1.31 7.77 5.71
N THR A 9 -2.09 8.65 6.34
CA THR A 9 -1.59 9.53 7.41
C THR A 9 -1.18 8.73 8.65
N GLY A 10 -1.99 7.73 9.04
CA GLY A 10 -1.70 6.87 10.18
C GLY A 10 -0.42 6.06 9.99
N THR A 11 -0.22 5.47 8.81
CA THR A 11 1.00 4.72 8.49
C THR A 11 2.24 5.62 8.55
N LEU A 12 2.18 6.81 7.94
CA LEU A 12 3.28 7.78 7.97
C LEU A 12 3.62 8.24 9.39
N ASN A 13 2.62 8.49 10.23
CA ASN A 13 2.83 8.88 11.62
C ASN A 13 3.57 7.81 12.41
N VAL A 14 3.20 6.53 12.27
CA VAL A 14 3.87 5.41 12.96
C VAL A 14 5.31 5.24 12.48
N VAL A 15 5.56 5.31 11.18
CA VAL A 15 6.92 5.22 10.62
C VAL A 15 7.79 6.37 11.10
N LYS A 16 7.25 7.59 11.12
CA LYS A 16 7.95 8.78 11.63
C LYS A 16 8.29 8.63 13.12
N ALA A 17 7.31 8.28 13.95
CA ALA A 17 7.52 8.06 15.38
C ALA A 17 8.54 6.93 15.65
N SER A 18 8.50 5.86 14.86
CA SER A 18 9.45 4.74 14.96
C SER A 18 10.88 5.21 14.68
N LYS A 19 11.08 6.04 13.65
CA LYS A 19 12.37 6.64 13.33
C LYS A 19 12.87 7.55 14.46
N GLU A 20 12.01 8.40 14.99
CA GLU A 20 12.33 9.35 16.08
C GLU A 20 12.73 8.63 17.38
N ASN A 21 12.21 7.42 17.61
CA ASN A 21 12.50 6.62 18.79
C ASN A 21 13.58 5.53 18.55
N GLY A 22 14.30 5.57 17.43
CA GLY A 22 15.39 4.63 17.15
C GLY A 22 14.94 3.17 16.98
N ILE A 23 13.69 2.93 16.59
CA ILE A 23 13.18 1.58 16.33
C ILE A 23 13.92 0.98 15.14
N ARG A 24 14.52 -0.20 15.36
CA ARG A 24 15.37 -0.87 14.36
C ARG A 24 14.61 -1.39 13.14
N ARG A 25 13.35 -1.81 13.30
CA ARG A 25 12.55 -2.41 12.22
C ARG A 25 11.07 -2.15 12.43
N VAL A 26 10.38 -1.76 11.37
CA VAL A 26 8.92 -1.66 11.29
C VAL A 26 8.43 -2.66 10.24
N VAL A 27 7.35 -3.38 10.53
CA VAL A 27 6.67 -4.25 9.57
C VAL A 27 5.29 -3.66 9.30
N ILE A 28 5.00 -3.33 8.05
CA ILE A 28 3.70 -2.78 7.64
C ILE A 28 2.89 -3.92 7.05
N VAL A 29 1.69 -4.14 7.59
CA VAL A 29 0.74 -5.11 7.04
C VAL A 29 -0.02 -4.43 5.91
N SER A 30 0.38 -4.74 4.68
CA SER A 30 -0.34 -4.34 3.47
C SER A 30 -1.40 -5.39 3.11
N SER A 31 -1.88 -5.38 1.86
CA SER A 31 -2.88 -6.31 1.35
C SER A 31 -2.60 -6.66 -0.11
N VAL A 32 -3.11 -7.82 -0.55
CA VAL A 32 -3.11 -8.26 -1.96
C VAL A 32 -3.82 -7.24 -2.86
N ALA A 33 -4.77 -6.46 -2.33
CA ALA A 33 -5.45 -5.39 -3.06
C ALA A 33 -4.49 -4.31 -3.61
N ALA A 34 -3.29 -4.17 -3.03
CA ALA A 34 -2.26 -3.24 -3.52
C ALA A 34 -1.52 -3.77 -4.78
N VAL A 35 -1.78 -5.02 -5.20
CA VAL A 35 -1.03 -5.72 -6.25
C VAL A 35 -1.93 -6.14 -7.43
N VAL A 36 -3.15 -6.60 -7.17
CA VAL A 36 -3.96 -7.34 -8.17
C VAL A 36 -4.93 -6.49 -8.98
N VAL A 37 -4.99 -5.18 -8.78
CA VAL A 37 -5.97 -4.30 -9.44
C VAL A 37 -5.27 -3.51 -10.54
N SER A 38 -5.00 -4.13 -11.68
CA SER A 38 -4.33 -3.48 -12.81
C SER A 38 -4.90 -4.00 -14.14
N PRO A 39 -4.98 -3.18 -15.21
CA PRO A 39 -5.32 -3.68 -16.54
C PRO A 39 -4.18 -4.52 -17.15
N SER A 40 -2.94 -4.34 -16.68
CA SER A 40 -1.75 -5.01 -17.18
C SER A 40 -1.21 -6.03 -16.18
N LEU A 41 -2.10 -6.86 -15.60
CA LEU A 41 -1.67 -7.90 -14.67
C LEU A 41 -0.77 -8.92 -15.39
N PRO A 42 0.31 -9.37 -14.74
CA PRO A 42 1.10 -10.46 -15.26
C PRO A 42 0.21 -11.71 -15.39
N LYS A 43 0.29 -12.37 -16.55
CA LYS A 43 -0.56 -13.52 -16.87
C LYS A 43 -0.20 -14.77 -16.08
N ASP A 44 1.07 -14.89 -15.70
CA ASP A 44 1.65 -16.16 -15.23
C ASP A 44 2.02 -16.14 -13.74
N SER A 45 2.48 -15.01 -13.19
CA SER A 45 2.87 -14.91 -11.77
C SER A 45 2.94 -13.47 -11.26
N TYR A 46 2.60 -13.27 -9.99
CA TYR A 46 2.85 -12.02 -9.27
C TYR A 46 4.19 -12.07 -8.53
N ASP A 47 4.88 -10.94 -8.48
CA ASP A 47 6.06 -10.72 -7.65
C ASP A 47 5.93 -9.42 -6.83
N GLU A 48 6.92 -9.12 -6.02
CA GLU A 48 6.96 -7.94 -5.16
C GLU A 48 7.13 -6.61 -5.93
N SER A 49 7.35 -6.66 -7.26
CA SER A 49 7.42 -5.47 -8.12
C SER A 49 6.05 -5.07 -8.69
N CYS A 50 5.06 -5.94 -8.57
CA CYS A 50 3.70 -5.72 -9.07
C CYS A 50 2.92 -4.71 -8.20
N TRP A 51 2.20 -3.79 -8.86
CA TRP A 51 1.35 -2.80 -8.21
C TRP A 51 -0.01 -2.68 -8.90
N SER A 52 -1.04 -2.42 -8.10
CA SER A 52 -2.34 -2.00 -8.58
C SER A 52 -2.25 -0.63 -9.26
N ASP A 53 -2.97 -0.48 -10.37
CA ASP A 53 -3.12 0.77 -11.10
C ASP A 53 -4.08 1.71 -10.37
N LEU A 54 -3.61 2.93 -10.09
CA LEU A 54 -4.36 3.88 -9.28
C LEU A 54 -5.63 4.37 -9.97
N ASP A 55 -5.63 4.51 -11.29
CA ASP A 55 -6.79 5.02 -12.00
C ASP A 55 -7.86 3.94 -12.10
N HIS A 56 -7.47 2.69 -12.31
CA HIS A 56 -8.36 1.54 -12.21
C HIS A 56 -8.94 1.37 -10.80
N CYS A 57 -8.13 1.52 -9.75
CA CYS A 57 -8.60 1.49 -8.36
C CYS A 57 -9.64 2.57 -8.06
N LYS A 58 -9.50 3.77 -8.62
CA LYS A 58 -10.48 4.86 -8.45
C LYS A 58 -11.78 4.59 -9.20
N MET A 59 -11.72 3.90 -10.33
CA MET A 59 -12.89 3.52 -11.13
C MET A 59 -13.73 2.41 -10.49
N MET A 60 -13.14 1.56 -9.63
CA MET A 60 -13.88 0.52 -8.90
C MET A 60 -14.67 1.03 -7.68
N LYS A 61 -14.94 2.34 -7.61
CA LYS A 61 -15.83 2.95 -6.60
C LYS A 61 -17.25 3.01 -7.12
#